data_AF-A0A954XVK4-F1
#
_entry.id   AF-A0A954XVK4-F1
#
_cell.length_a   1.000
_cell.length_b   1.000
_cell.length_c   1.000
_cell.angle_alpha   90.00
_cell.angle_beta   90.00
_cell.angle_gamma   90.00
#
_symmetry.space_group_name_H-M   'P 1'
#
loop_
_entity.id
_entity.type
_entity.pdbx_description
1 polymer ?
#
loop_
_entity_poly.entity_id
_entity_poly.type
_entity_poly.pdbx_seq_one_letter_code
_entity_poly.pdbx_strand_id
1 'polypeptide(L)'
;MPSSRDFPNSGRRGAASKKNAFCSFCRKSYRDVGPLVEGPGDVYICGECIELCQSILDQERKRRGTSKQLFAKIPSPREIMAELDEYVIGQESAKRVLSVAVHSHYKRLMAAEEESDVEIDKSNILLVGPTGCGKTLLARTLARSLNVPFAIGDATT
;
A
#
# COMPACT_ATOMS: atom_id res chain seq x y z
N MET A 1 29.94 11.14 -48.94
CA MET A 1 29.01 12.16 -49.46
C MET A 1 27.65 11.50 -49.66
N PRO A 2 26.51 12.13 -49.31
CA PRO A 2 26.27 13.22 -48.34
C PRO A 2 25.13 12.83 -47.34
N SER A 3 25.12 13.36 -46.10
CA SER A 3 24.27 14.47 -45.61
C SER A 3 22.79 14.10 -45.45
N SER A 4 21.99 14.54 -44.50
CA SER A 4 22.09 15.40 -43.32
C SER A 4 20.68 15.27 -42.71
N ARG A 5 20.55 15.17 -41.39
CA ARG A 5 19.36 15.71 -40.71
C ARG A 5 19.83 16.47 -39.50
N ASP A 6 20.05 17.74 -39.78
CA ASP A 6 20.31 18.85 -38.90
C ASP A 6 19.30 18.88 -37.75
N PHE A 7 19.78 18.81 -36.52
CA PHE A 7 19.09 19.43 -35.39
C PHE A 7 19.87 20.69 -35.03
N PRO A 8 19.20 21.85 -34.97
CA PRO A 8 19.88 23.12 -34.88
C PRO A 8 20.56 23.27 -33.53
N ASN A 9 21.86 23.48 -33.59
CA ASN A 9 22.68 24.08 -32.55
C ASN A 9 22.14 25.48 -32.24
N SER A 10 21.18 25.57 -31.31
CA SER A 10 20.76 26.85 -30.76
C SER A 10 21.66 27.21 -29.58
N GLY A 11 22.80 27.80 -29.92
CA GLY A 11 23.37 28.94 -29.22
C GLY A 11 23.73 28.74 -27.75
N ARG A 12 25.05 28.73 -27.50
CA ARG A 12 25.65 29.47 -26.39
C ARG A 12 24.94 30.81 -26.25
N ARG A 13 24.03 30.93 -25.28
CA ARG A 13 23.46 32.20 -24.84
C ARG A 13 23.69 32.33 -23.34
N GLY A 14 24.57 33.26 -23.01
CA GLY A 14 24.49 34.04 -21.79
C GLY A 14 24.77 33.29 -20.50
N ALA A 15 26.05 33.21 -20.13
CA ALA A 15 26.44 33.45 -18.75
C ALA A 15 26.07 34.91 -18.38
N ALA A 16 24.77 35.18 -18.19
CA ALA A 16 24.25 36.46 -17.75
C ALA A 16 22.86 36.26 -17.13
N SER A 17 22.78 36.46 -15.82
CA SER A 17 21.56 36.71 -15.04
C SER A 17 20.70 35.52 -14.55
N LYS A 18 21.28 34.47 -13.97
CA LYS A 18 20.55 33.56 -13.04
C LYS A 18 20.83 33.90 -11.55
N LYS A 19 21.06 35.18 -11.21
CA LYS A 19 21.29 35.59 -9.81
C LYS A 19 20.01 35.70 -8.97
N ASN A 20 18.85 35.55 -9.61
CA ASN A 20 17.53 35.72 -9.00
C ASN A 20 16.59 34.54 -9.31
N ALA A 21 17.08 33.29 -9.23
CA ALA A 21 16.17 32.15 -9.22
C ALA A 21 15.48 32.07 -7.86
N PHE A 22 14.16 31.91 -7.86
CA PHE A 22 13.33 31.83 -6.66
C PHE A 22 12.64 30.48 -6.62
N CYS A 23 12.53 29.88 -5.43
CA CYS A 23 11.75 28.67 -5.24
C CYS A 23 10.26 28.94 -5.54
N SER A 24 9.64 28.14 -6.41
CA SER A 24 8.23 28.29 -6.79
C SER A 24 7.25 28.00 -5.63
N PHE A 25 7.72 27.32 -4.57
CA PHE A 25 6.90 26.96 -3.41
C PHE A 25 6.97 28.00 -2.28
N CYS A 26 8.18 28.38 -1.85
CA CYS A 26 8.37 29.34 -0.74
C CYS A 26 8.73 30.76 -1.19
N ARG A 27 8.96 30.98 -2.49
CA ARG A 27 9.37 32.27 -3.11
C ARG A 27 10.67 32.88 -2.57
N LYS A 28 11.44 32.15 -1.78
CA LYS A 28 12.76 32.57 -1.30
C LYS A 28 13.81 32.47 -2.40
N SER A 29 14.85 33.31 -2.32
CA SER A 29 15.93 33.37 -3.30
C SER A 29 17.02 32.33 -2.99
N TYR A 30 17.88 32.04 -3.97
CA TYR A 30 19.06 31.17 -3.77
C TYR A 30 19.94 31.56 -2.55
N ARG A 31 19.98 32.84 -2.17
CA ARG A 31 20.77 33.29 -1.01
C ARG A 31 20.18 32.86 0.33
N ASP A 32 18.86 32.71 0.39
CA ASP A 32 18.13 32.45 1.64
C ASP A 32 18.00 30.95 1.94
N VAL A 33 17.95 30.12 0.89
CA VAL A 33 17.70 28.67 1.00
C VAL A 33 18.80 27.81 0.38
N GLY A 34 19.83 28.43 -0.20
CA GLY A 34 20.93 27.74 -0.84
C GLY A 34 20.53 27.08 -2.17
N PRO A 35 21.02 25.86 -2.45
CA PRO A 35 20.88 25.22 -3.76
C PRO A 35 19.40 24.99 -4.14
N LEU A 36 19.09 25.30 -5.39
CA LEU A 36 17.78 25.10 -6.00
C LEU A 36 17.87 24.00 -7.07
N VAL A 37 16.89 23.10 -7.09
CA VAL A 37 16.73 22.06 -8.11
C VAL A 37 15.87 22.61 -9.26
N GLU A 38 16.36 22.51 -10.50
CA GLU A 38 15.64 22.94 -11.70
C GLU A 38 14.72 21.82 -12.22
N GLY A 39 13.46 22.15 -12.49
CA GLY A 39 12.47 21.28 -13.14
C GLY A 39 12.12 21.74 -14.55
N PRO A 40 11.32 20.95 -15.31
CA PRO A 40 10.83 21.36 -16.62
C PRO A 40 9.95 22.62 -16.50
N GLY A 41 10.11 23.56 -17.43
CA GLY A 41 9.29 24.78 -17.50
C GLY A 41 9.68 25.92 -16.55
N ASP A 42 10.99 26.14 -16.33
CA ASP A 42 11.53 27.21 -15.47
C ASP A 42 11.03 27.17 -14.00
N VAL A 43 10.73 25.97 -13.49
CA VAL A 43 10.31 25.73 -12.11
C VAL A 43 11.52 25.42 -11.24
N TYR A 44 11.55 25.97 -10.03
CA TYR A 44 12.65 25.76 -9.07
C TYR A 44 12.10 25.33 -7.71
N ILE A 45 12.77 24.38 -7.05
CA ILE A 45 12.42 23.95 -5.69
C ILE A 45 13.68 23.92 -4.80
N CYS A 46 13.57 24.39 -3.56
CA CYS A 46 14.66 24.36 -2.58
C CYS A 46 14.63 23.11 -1.71
N GLY A 47 15.75 22.81 -1.04
CA GLY A 47 15.88 21.68 -0.11
C GLY A 47 14.83 21.68 1.01
N GLU A 48 14.61 22.85 1.65
CA GLU A 48 13.59 23.00 2.72
C GLU A 48 12.19 22.59 2.24
N CYS A 49 11.82 22.99 1.02
CA CYS A 49 10.52 22.63 0.44
C CYS A 49 10.46 21.16 0.06
N ILE A 50 11.56 20.54 -0.36
CA ILE A 50 11.61 19.09 -0.63
C ILE A 50 11.37 18.31 0.66
N GLU A 51 12.06 18.67 1.75
CA GLU A 51 11.88 18.03 3.06
C GLU A 51 10.45 18.20 3.58
N LEU A 52 9.89 19.41 3.47
CA LEU A 52 8.52 19.67 3.87
C LEU A 52 7.52 18.85 3.02
N CYS A 53 7.67 18.85 1.69
CA CYS A 53 6.83 18.04 0.81
C CYS A 53 6.95 16.56 1.13
N GLN A 54 8.16 16.06 1.40
CA GLN A 54 8.38 14.67 1.80
C GLN A 54 7.69 14.35 3.13
N SER A 55 7.76 15.24 4.12
CA SER A 55 7.09 15.05 5.40
C SER A 55 5.56 15.00 5.26
N ILE A 56 4.99 15.84 4.40
CA ILE A 56 3.54 15.85 4.10
C ILE A 56 3.15 14.56 3.40
N LEU A 57 3.93 14.12 2.40
CA LEU A 57 3.70 12.87 1.69
C LEU A 57 3.79 11.66 2.63
N ASP A 58 4.75 11.64 3.56
CA ASP A 58 4.90 10.56 4.53
C ASP A 58 3.77 10.57 5.57
N GLN A 59 3.28 11.75 5.97
CA GLN A 59 2.09 11.87 6.81
C GLN A 59 0.82 11.38 6.09
N GLU A 60 0.64 11.73 4.82
CA GLU A 60 -0.46 11.22 4.00
C GLU A 60 -0.38 9.71 3.81
N ARG A 61 0.81 9.16 3.54
CA ARG A 61 1.04 7.71 3.48
C ARG A 61 0.70 7.01 4.80
N LYS A 62 1.03 7.62 5.94
CA LYS A 62 0.66 7.09 7.27
C LYS A 62 -0.84 7.21 7.55
N ARG A 63 -1.48 8.32 7.17
CA ARG A 63 -2.91 8.60 7.38
C ARG A 63 -3.81 7.71 6.53
N ARG A 64 -3.45 7.49 5.26
CA ARG A 64 -4.16 6.56 4.38
C ARG A 64 -4.01 5.11 4.83
N GLY A 65 -3.17 4.86 5.84
CA GLY A 65 -2.52 3.58 6.03
C GLY A 65 -1.65 3.33 4.81
N THR A 66 -0.42 2.89 5.02
CA THR A 66 0.09 1.97 4.01
C THR A 66 -0.93 0.85 3.98
N SER A 67 -1.74 0.76 2.93
CA SER A 67 -2.02 -0.55 2.39
C SER A 67 -0.63 -1.10 2.09
N LYS A 68 0.01 -1.68 3.11
CA LYS A 68 0.92 -2.80 2.86
C LYS A 68 0.12 -3.60 1.86
N GLN A 69 0.59 -3.69 0.62
CA GLN A 69 0.02 -4.55 -0.41
C GLN A 69 -0.44 -5.80 0.33
N LEU A 70 -1.76 -5.92 0.54
CA LEU A 70 -2.28 -6.62 1.73
C LEU A 70 -1.75 -8.04 1.76
N PHE A 71 -1.51 -8.61 0.58
CA PHE A 71 -0.42 -9.55 0.34
C PHE A 71 0.09 -9.35 -1.10
N ALA A 72 1.42 -9.37 -1.33
CA ALA A 72 1.96 -9.52 -2.70
C ALA A 72 1.57 -10.87 -3.33
N LYS A 73 1.18 -11.84 -2.49
CA LYS A 73 0.69 -13.15 -2.86
C LYS A 73 -0.35 -13.62 -1.84
N ILE A 74 -1.61 -13.71 -2.25
CA ILE A 74 -2.68 -14.27 -1.40
C ILE A 74 -2.35 -15.75 -1.12
N PRO A 75 -2.26 -16.19 0.14
CA PRO A 75 -1.99 -17.59 0.46
C PRO A 75 -3.12 -18.47 -0.06
N SER A 76 -2.75 -19.65 -0.58
CA SER A 76 -3.71 -20.64 -1.04
C SER A 76 -4.47 -21.25 0.15
N PRO A 77 -5.70 -21.75 -0.06
CA PRO A 77 -6.46 -22.39 1.02
C PRO A 77 -5.72 -23.57 1.69
N ARG A 78 -4.83 -24.24 0.95
CA ARG A 78 -4.02 -25.35 1.48
C ARG A 78 -2.93 -24.86 2.43
N GLU A 79 -2.27 -23.74 2.11
CA GLU A 79 -1.26 -23.13 2.98
C GLU A 79 -1.92 -22.63 4.28
N ILE A 80 -3.07 -21.96 4.20
CA ILE A 80 -3.81 -21.50 5.38
C ILE A 80 -4.24 -22.69 6.25
N MET A 81 -4.70 -23.77 5.63
CA MET A 81 -5.10 -24.97 6.36
C MET A 81 -3.91 -25.62 7.08
N ALA A 82 -2.76 -25.74 6.41
CA ALA A 82 -1.55 -26.30 7.01
C ALA A 82 -1.09 -25.49 8.23
N GLU A 83 -1.19 -24.16 8.19
CA GLU A 83 -0.82 -23.32 9.33
C GLU A 83 -1.83 -23.44 10.48
N LEU A 84 -3.13 -23.61 10.18
CA LEU A 84 -4.13 -23.91 11.20
C LEU A 84 -3.92 -25.30 11.84
N ASP A 85 -3.43 -26.28 11.08
CA ASP A 85 -3.15 -27.64 11.55
C ASP A 85 -2.07 -27.68 12.65
N GLU A 86 -1.12 -26.75 12.63
CA GLU A 86 -0.07 -26.67 13.65
C GLU A 86 -0.61 -26.33 15.05
N TYR A 87 -1.76 -25.67 15.14
CA TYR A 87 -2.33 -25.20 16.40
C TYR A 87 -3.67 -25.83 16.77
N VAL A 88 -4.46 -26.28 15.79
CA VAL A 88 -5.81 -26.84 16.02
C VAL A 88 -5.90 -28.25 15.46
N ILE A 89 -5.90 -29.21 16.38
CA ILE A 89 -5.99 -30.63 16.07
C ILE A 89 -7.43 -31.01 15.70
N GLY A 90 -7.60 -31.69 14.56
CA GLY A 90 -8.92 -32.06 14.02
C GLY A 90 -9.70 -30.86 13.50
N GLN A 91 -11.04 -30.93 13.51
CA GLN A 91 -11.91 -29.86 12.96
C GLN A 91 -11.68 -29.56 11.47
N GLU A 92 -11.40 -30.61 10.68
CA GLU A 92 -11.06 -30.52 9.26
C GLU A 92 -12.08 -29.73 8.42
N SER A 93 -13.37 -29.90 8.69
CA SER A 93 -14.44 -29.17 8.00
C SER A 93 -14.37 -27.68 8.27
N ALA A 94 -14.19 -27.28 9.54
CA ALA A 94 -14.10 -25.87 9.93
C ALA A 94 -12.85 -25.21 9.35
N LYS A 95 -11.69 -25.89 9.43
CA LYS A 95 -10.43 -25.40 8.85
C LYS A 95 -10.55 -25.18 7.34
N ARG A 96 -11.12 -26.15 6.61
CA ARG A 96 -11.35 -26.02 5.16
C ARG A 96 -12.24 -24.82 4.82
N VAL A 97 -13.36 -24.64 5.53
CA VAL A 97 -14.29 -23.51 5.29
C VAL A 97 -13.62 -22.17 5.58
N LEU A 98 -12.89 -22.07 6.70
CA LEU A 98 -12.15 -20.86 7.07
C LEU A 98 -11.09 -20.51 6.01
N SER A 99 -10.29 -21.49 5.59
CA SER A 99 -9.25 -21.28 4.58
C SER A 99 -9.80 -20.78 3.24
N VAL A 100 -10.92 -21.34 2.78
CA VAL A 100 -11.56 -20.90 1.52
C VAL A 100 -12.17 -19.50 1.67
N ALA A 101 -12.86 -19.23 2.77
CA ALA A 101 -13.51 -17.93 2.99
C ALA A 101 -12.48 -16.80 3.10
N VAL A 102 -11.36 -17.04 3.78
CA VAL A 102 -10.27 -16.07 3.91
C VAL A 102 -9.59 -15.81 2.58
N HIS A 103 -9.26 -16.87 1.83
CA HIS A 103 -8.69 -16.72 0.50
C HIS A 103 -9.61 -15.89 -0.42
N SER A 104 -10.92 -16.17 -0.36
CA SER A 104 -11.93 -15.43 -1.13
C SER A 104 -12.08 -13.98 -0.65
N HIS A 105 -11.98 -13.75 0.67
CA HIS A 105 -12.02 -12.41 1.25
C HIS A 105 -10.88 -11.52 0.72
N TYR A 106 -9.65 -12.04 0.68
CA TYR A 106 -8.52 -11.28 0.12
C TYR A 106 -8.61 -11.10 -1.39
N LYS A 107 -9.08 -12.11 -2.13
CA LYS A 107 -9.32 -11.95 -3.57
C LYS A 107 -10.28 -10.82 -3.86
N ARG A 108 -11.36 -10.72 -3.08
CA ARG A 108 -12.31 -9.62 -3.20
C ARG A 108 -11.69 -8.25 -2.90
N LEU A 109 -10.83 -8.15 -1.88
CA LEU A 109 -10.15 -6.89 -1.57
C LEU A 109 -9.23 -6.44 -2.71
N MET A 110 -8.49 -7.37 -3.34
CA MET A 110 -7.63 -7.06 -4.49
C MET A 110 -8.43 -6.71 -5.74
N ALA A 111 -9.51 -7.45 -6.03
CA ALA A 111 -10.40 -7.16 -7.17
C ALA A 111 -11.06 -5.77 -7.07
N ALA A 112 -11.33 -5.31 -5.84
CA ALA A 112 -11.84 -3.96 -5.60
C ALA A 112 -10.80 -2.84 -5.85
N GLU A 113 -9.50 -3.15 -5.78
CA GLU A 113 -8.42 -2.21 -6.12
C GLU A 113 -8.16 -2.15 -7.63
N GLU A 114 -8.44 -3.22 -8.37
CA GLU A 114 -8.15 -3.36 -9.81
C GLU A 114 -9.29 -2.90 -10.75
N GLU A 115 -10.35 -2.24 -10.24
CA GLU A 115 -11.56 -1.87 -11.02
C GLU A 115 -12.09 -3.03 -11.89
N SER A 116 -12.07 -4.25 -11.34
CA SER A 116 -12.61 -5.40 -12.07
C SER A 116 -14.14 -5.34 -12.10
N ASP A 117 -14.74 -5.65 -13.26
CA ASP A 117 -16.19 -5.72 -13.48
C ASP A 117 -16.87 -6.93 -12.78
N VAL A 118 -16.13 -7.59 -11.88
CA VAL A 118 -16.54 -8.82 -11.19
C VAL A 118 -16.88 -8.50 -9.74
N GLU A 119 -18.17 -8.51 -9.43
CA GLU A 119 -18.66 -8.39 -8.06
C GLU A 119 -18.45 -9.70 -7.29
N ILE A 120 -17.73 -9.64 -6.16
CA ILE A 120 -17.52 -10.80 -5.27
C ILE A 120 -18.25 -10.57 -3.96
N ASP A 121 -19.18 -11.47 -3.63
CA ASP A 121 -20.01 -11.39 -2.42
C ASP A 121 -19.26 -11.62 -1.11
N LYS A 122 -19.78 -11.01 -0.02
CA LYS A 122 -19.27 -11.25 1.33
C LYS A 122 -19.75 -12.59 1.88
N SER A 123 -18.81 -13.51 2.11
CA SER A 123 -19.08 -14.76 2.83
C SER A 123 -18.80 -14.60 4.33
N ASN A 124 -19.86 -14.52 5.15
CA ASN A 124 -19.73 -14.61 6.60
C ASN A 124 -19.77 -16.08 7.05
N ILE A 125 -19.09 -16.41 8.15
CA ILE A 125 -19.05 -17.78 8.70
C ILE A 125 -19.75 -17.83 10.05
N LEU A 126 -20.58 -18.85 10.25
CA LEU A 126 -21.12 -19.25 11.55
C LEU A 126 -20.41 -20.54 12.00
N LEU A 127 -19.71 -20.49 13.14
CA LEU A 127 -19.06 -21.67 13.73
C LEU A 127 -19.95 -22.25 14.82
N VAL A 128 -20.47 -23.46 14.60
CA VAL A 128 -21.31 -24.20 15.56
C VAL A 128 -20.52 -25.37 16.13
N GLY A 129 -20.57 -25.55 17.45
CA GLY A 129 -19.94 -26.67 18.12
C GLY A 129 -20.01 -26.56 19.65
N PRO A 130 -19.73 -27.66 20.38
CA PRO A 130 -19.79 -27.69 21.85
C PRO A 130 -18.80 -26.73 22.50
N THR A 131 -18.99 -26.45 23.79
CA THR A 131 -18.04 -25.64 24.57
C THR A 131 -16.66 -26.29 24.58
N GLY A 132 -15.59 -25.48 24.50
CA GLY A 132 -14.21 -25.98 24.56
C GLY A 132 -13.65 -26.66 23.30
N CYS A 133 -14.41 -26.77 22.20
CA CYS A 133 -13.92 -27.44 20.98
C CYS A 133 -12.96 -26.60 20.10
N GLY A 134 -12.46 -25.47 20.60
CA GLY A 134 -11.47 -24.65 19.89
C GLY A 134 -12.01 -23.58 18.92
N LYS A 135 -13.31 -23.23 18.95
CA LYS A 135 -13.88 -22.17 18.07
C LYS A 135 -13.13 -20.83 18.18
N THR A 136 -12.93 -20.35 19.40
CA THR A 136 -12.20 -19.09 19.65
C THR A 136 -10.71 -19.23 19.32
N LEU A 137 -10.14 -20.42 19.50
CA LEU A 137 -8.74 -20.70 19.17
C LEU A 137 -8.53 -20.63 17.65
N LEU A 138 -9.40 -21.26 16.85
CA LEU A 138 -9.39 -21.18 15.39
C LEU A 138 -9.35 -19.72 14.90
N ALA A 139 -10.25 -18.89 15.40
CA ALA A 139 -10.32 -17.48 15.01
C ALA A 139 -9.04 -16.71 15.39
N ARG A 140 -8.53 -16.92 16.61
CA ARG A 140 -7.28 -16.27 17.08
C ARG A 140 -6.02 -16.76 16.34
N THR A 141 -5.96 -18.03 15.97
CA THR A 141 -4.82 -18.58 15.22
C THR A 141 -4.84 -18.04 13.80
N LEU A 142 -6.01 -18.02 13.16
CA LEU A 142 -6.18 -17.48 11.82
C LEU A 142 -5.75 -16.01 11.72
N ALA A 143 -6.16 -15.18 12.67
CA ALA A 143 -5.75 -13.79 12.74
C ALA A 143 -4.23 -13.60 12.90
N ARG A 144 -3.60 -14.46 13.71
CA ARG A 144 -2.15 -14.43 13.96
C ARG A 144 -1.36 -14.87 12.72
N SER A 145 -1.75 -15.98 12.10
CA SER A 145 -1.17 -16.50 10.84
C SER A 145 -1.15 -15.43 9.74
N LEU A 146 -2.28 -14.73 9.58
CA LEU A 146 -2.45 -13.73 8.54
C LEU A 146 -1.95 -12.34 8.93
N ASN A 147 -1.44 -12.15 10.15
CA ASN A 147 -0.98 -10.85 10.66
C ASN A 147 -2.00 -9.69 10.43
N VAL A 148 -3.29 -9.97 10.64
CA VAL A 148 -4.36 -8.97 10.44
C VAL A 148 -5.00 -8.50 11.74
N PRO A 149 -5.54 -7.27 11.77
CA PRO A 149 -6.33 -6.78 12.89
C PRO A 149 -7.49 -7.74 13.21
N PHE A 150 -7.67 -8.06 14.48
CA PHE A 150 -8.70 -8.99 14.94
C PHE A 150 -9.44 -8.42 16.15
N ALA A 151 -10.77 -8.41 16.06
CA ALA A 151 -11.66 -7.96 17.12
C ALA A 151 -12.53 -9.13 17.61
N ILE A 152 -12.74 -9.18 18.92
CA ILE A 152 -13.61 -10.17 19.57
C ILE A 152 -14.72 -9.39 20.28
N GLY A 153 -15.97 -9.76 20.03
CA GLY A 153 -17.14 -9.29 20.77
C GLY A 153 -17.90 -10.47 21.36
N ASP A 154 -18.56 -10.25 22.49
CA ASP A 154 -19.52 -11.18 23.08
C ASP A 154 -20.94 -10.67 22.81
N ALA A 155 -21.85 -11.57 22.48
CA ALA A 155 -23.25 -11.28 22.16
C ALA A 155 -24.22 -11.71 23.27
N THR A 156 -23.70 -12.17 24.41
CA THR A 156 -24.52 -12.40 25.60
C THR A 156 -25.05 -11.06 26.13
N THR A 157 -26.36 -11.01 26.38
CA THR A 157 -27.08 -9.86 26.94
C THR A 157 -27.52 -10.16 28.36
#